data_AF-A0A355I7S2-F1
#
_entry.id   AF-A0A355I7S2-F1
#
_cell.length_a   1.000
_cell.length_b   1.000
_cell.length_c   1.000
_cell.angle_alpha   90.00
_cell.angle_beta   90.00
_cell.angle_gamma   90.00
#
_symmetry.space_group_name_H-M   'P 1'
#
loop_
_entity.id
_entity.type
_entity.pdbx_description
1 polymer ?
#
loop_
_entity_poly.entity_id
_entity_poly.type
_entity_poly.pdbx_seq_one_letter_code
_entity_poly.pdbx_strand_id
1 'polypeptide(L)'
;MKFAGLEMKNPIVIASGPVTATIDQLKEAEKNGAAAVSIKQVMTRQSFRGNLRAYSVPEEVIIFPIDKRLDVEEGLALTRQAKEQTSLVVMVNLSSQEK
;
A
#
# COMPACT_ATOMS: atom_id res chain seq x y z
N MET A 1 10.45 -8.09 16.47
CA MET A 1 9.69 -7.05 17.19
C MET A 1 8.24 -7.49 17.31
N LYS A 2 7.57 -7.23 18.45
CA LYS A 2 6.14 -7.50 18.63
C LYS A 2 5.39 -6.20 18.92
N PHE A 3 4.35 -5.88 18.16
CA PHE A 3 3.53 -4.67 18.37
C PHE A 3 2.10 -4.92 17.88
N ALA A 4 1.10 -4.50 18.66
CA ALA A 4 -0.33 -4.69 18.32
C ALA A 4 -0.70 -6.14 17.88
N GLY A 5 -0.04 -7.14 18.48
CA GLY A 5 -0.23 -8.56 18.13
C GLY A 5 0.49 -9.03 16.85
N LEU A 6 1.25 -8.15 16.19
CA LEU A 6 2.01 -8.46 14.98
C LEU A 6 3.48 -8.76 15.31
N GLU A 7 4.03 -9.76 14.65
CA GLU A 7 5.46 -10.07 14.70
C GLU A 7 6.14 -9.56 13.43
N MET A 8 7.11 -8.66 13.59
CA MET A 8 7.84 -8.00 12.49
C MET A 8 9.35 -8.17 12.67
N LYS A 9 10.08 -8.42 11.57
CA LYS A 9 11.55 -8.58 11.61
C LYS A 9 12.30 -7.29 12.02
N ASN A 10 11.70 -6.13 11.76
CA ASN A 10 12.20 -4.80 12.13
C ASN A 10 11.01 -3.79 12.14
N PRO A 11 11.20 -2.52 12.56
CA PRO A 11 10.08 -1.57 12.66
C PRO A 11 9.75 -0.84 11.33
N ILE A 12 10.40 -1.17 10.22
CA ILE A 12 10.24 -0.45 8.95
C ILE A 12 8.96 -0.91 8.24
N VAL A 13 8.04 0.03 8.05
CA VAL A 13 6.75 -0.17 7.39
C VAL A 13 6.66 0.76 6.18
N ILE A 14 6.32 0.21 5.01
CA ILE A 14 6.06 1.05 3.83
C ILE A 14 4.65 1.62 3.92
N ALA A 15 4.56 2.95 3.89
CA ALA A 15 3.30 3.67 3.94
C ALA A 15 2.47 3.45 2.67
N SER A 16 1.15 3.55 2.82
CA SER A 16 0.21 3.44 1.70
C SER A 16 0.45 4.53 0.65
N GLY A 17 0.77 4.13 -0.57
CA GLY A 17 1.15 5.07 -1.63
C GLY A 17 1.25 4.42 -3.01
N PRO A 18 1.72 5.17 -4.02
CA PRO A 18 1.88 4.65 -5.39
C PRO A 18 2.84 3.45 -5.47
N VAL A 19 3.69 3.26 -4.46
CA VAL A 19 4.69 2.19 -4.35
C VAL A 19 4.19 0.96 -3.56
N THR A 20 2.90 0.87 -3.28
CA THR A 20 2.28 -0.28 -2.58
C THR A 20 1.01 -0.76 -3.29
N ALA A 21 0.93 -0.57 -4.60
CA ALA A 21 -0.25 -0.82 -5.43
C ALA A 21 -0.18 -2.13 -6.23
N THR A 22 0.99 -2.75 -6.35
CA THR A 22 1.19 -4.01 -7.08
C THR A 22 2.06 -4.99 -6.30
N ILE A 23 1.95 -6.28 -6.61
CA ILE A 23 2.73 -7.32 -5.94
C ILE A 23 4.25 -7.14 -6.14
N ASP A 24 4.67 -6.70 -7.33
CA ASP A 24 6.09 -6.48 -7.63
C ASP A 24 6.70 -5.39 -6.76
N GLN A 25 5.93 -4.34 -6.48
CA GLN A 25 6.37 -3.29 -5.55
C GLN A 25 6.50 -3.80 -4.11
N LEU A 26 5.60 -4.68 -3.67
CA LEU A 26 5.69 -5.28 -2.33
C LEU A 26 6.90 -6.23 -2.22
N LYS A 27 7.18 -7.01 -3.27
CA LYS A 27 8.40 -7.83 -3.35
C LYS A 27 9.66 -6.97 -3.29
N GLU A 28 9.70 -5.84 -3.99
CA GLU A 28 10.84 -4.93 -3.93
C GLU A 28 10.97 -4.29 -2.54
N ALA A 29 9.87 -3.91 -1.89
CA ALA A 29 9.89 -3.44 -0.52
C ALA A 29 10.49 -4.48 0.45
N GLU A 30 10.06 -5.73 0.35
CA GLU A 30 10.58 -6.84 1.16
C GLU A 30 12.08 -7.07 0.92
N LYS A 31 12.49 -7.11 -0.35
CA LYS A 31 13.89 -7.27 -0.78
C LYS A 31 14.78 -6.16 -0.23
N ASN A 32 14.25 -4.93 -0.11
CA ASN A 32 14.94 -3.79 0.51
C ASN A 32 14.78 -3.72 2.04
N GLY A 33 14.26 -4.79 2.65
CA GLY A 33 14.28 -4.97 4.10
C GLY A 33 13.03 -4.52 4.85
N ALA A 34 11.97 -4.07 4.16
CA ALA A 34 10.71 -3.76 4.83
C ALA A 34 10.16 -4.98 5.58
N ALA A 35 9.57 -4.76 6.75
CA ALA A 35 8.92 -5.80 7.54
C ALA A 35 7.41 -5.83 7.33
N ALA A 36 6.82 -4.69 7.00
CA ALA A 36 5.39 -4.56 6.77
C ALA A 36 5.08 -3.53 5.69
N VAL A 37 3.87 -3.61 5.16
CA VAL A 37 3.34 -2.67 4.17
C VAL A 37 1.90 -2.33 4.51
N SER A 38 1.55 -1.07 4.31
CA SER A 38 0.15 -0.65 4.18
C SER A 38 -0.14 -0.54 2.69
N ILE A 39 -1.01 -1.42 2.14
CA ILE A 39 -1.23 -1.44 0.69
C ILE A 39 -1.93 -0.17 0.22
N LYS A 40 -1.90 0.06 -1.10
CA LYS A 40 -2.55 1.22 -1.72
C LYS A 40 -4.01 1.28 -1.30
N GLN A 41 -4.46 2.49 -0.97
CA GLN A 41 -5.79 2.71 -0.42
C GLN A 41 -6.89 2.07 -1.27
N VAL A 42 -7.69 1.24 -0.58
CA VAL A 42 -8.86 0.52 -1.09
C VAL A 42 -10.10 1.32 -0.76
N MET A 43 -10.98 1.49 -1.74
CA MET A 43 -12.25 2.21 -1.56
C MET A 43 -13.42 1.36 -2.03
N THR A 44 -14.48 1.29 -1.22
CA THR A 44 -15.73 0.57 -1.61
C THR A 44 -16.43 1.24 -2.79
N ARG A 45 -16.29 2.56 -2.88
CA ARG A 45 -16.78 3.38 -3.98
C ARG A 45 -15.76 4.43 -4.38
N GLN A 46 -15.58 4.62 -5.68
CA GLN A 46 -14.77 5.69 -6.26
C GLN A 46 -15.65 6.57 -7.17
N SER A 47 -15.55 7.90 -7.05
CA SER A 47 -16.29 8.82 -7.92
C SER A 47 -15.71 8.87 -9.34
N PHE A 48 -14.41 8.63 -9.47
CA PHE A 48 -13.66 8.53 -10.72
C PHE A 48 -12.40 7.71 -10.48
N ARG A 49 -11.86 7.10 -11.54
CA ARG A 49 -10.58 6.39 -11.48
C ARG A 49 -9.44 7.38 -11.72
N GLY A 50 -8.60 7.58 -10.70
CA GLY A 50 -7.44 8.45 -10.80
C GLY A 50 -6.28 7.81 -11.57
N ASN A 51 -5.47 8.66 -12.21
CA ASN A 51 -4.15 8.30 -12.72
C ASN A 51 -3.09 8.96 -11.86
N LEU A 52 -1.92 8.33 -11.71
CA LEU A 52 -0.82 8.91 -10.95
C LEU A 52 -0.42 10.27 -11.53
N ARG A 53 -0.64 11.32 -10.76
CA ARG A 53 -0.10 12.66 -10.99
C ARG A 53 0.73 12.96 -9.75
N ALA A 54 2.04 13.04 -9.94
CA ALA A 54 2.97 13.38 -8.88
C ALA A 54 3.95 14.43 -9.41
N TYR A 55 4.29 15.37 -8.54
CA TYR A 55 5.39 16.29 -8.75
C TYR A 55 6.29 16.23 -7.53
N SER A 56 7.60 16.14 -7.76
CA SER A 56 8.59 16.07 -6.70
C SER A 56 9.80 16.90 -7.09
N VAL A 57 10.23 17.75 -6.17
CA VAL A 57 11.57 18.34 -6.17
C VAL A 57 12.27 17.77 -4.94
N PRO A 58 13.35 16.98 -5.11
CA PRO A 58 14.08 16.39 -4.01
C PRO A 58 14.45 17.44 -2.95
N GLU A 59 14.33 17.07 -1.67
CA GLU A 59 14.63 17.93 -0.51
C GLU A 59 13.71 19.16 -0.33
N GLU A 60 12.77 19.42 -1.25
CA GLU A 60 11.89 20.58 -1.19
C GLU A 60 10.41 20.20 -1.04
N VAL A 61 9.84 19.51 -2.03
CA VAL A 61 8.39 19.31 -2.09
C VAL A 61 8.01 18.01 -2.77
N ILE A 62 6.94 17.41 -2.27
CA ILE A 62 6.21 16.35 -2.96
C ILE A 62 4.72 16.68 -2.97
N ILE A 63 4.11 16.61 -4.16
CA ILE A 63 2.68 16.85 -4.35
C ILE A 63 2.07 15.65 -5.05
N PHE A 64 1.02 15.09 -4.47
CA PHE A 64 0.22 14.00 -5.04
C PHE A 64 -1.24 14.44 -5.18
N PRO A 65 -1.60 15.22 -6.22
CA PRO A 65 -2.98 15.68 -6.39
C PRO A 65 -3.96 14.53 -6.61
N ILE A 66 -3.54 13.49 -7.33
CA ILE A 66 -4.37 12.33 -7.64
C ILE A 66 -3.48 11.11 -7.92
N ASP A 67 -3.96 9.94 -7.50
CA ASP A 67 -3.35 8.65 -7.83
C ASP A 67 -4.48 7.61 -7.94
N LYS A 68 -4.21 6.49 -8.61
CA LYS A 68 -5.13 5.35 -8.67
C LYS A 68 -5.47 4.90 -7.25
N ARG A 69 -6.73 4.53 -7.02
CA ARG A 69 -7.17 3.83 -5.80
C ARG A 69 -7.58 2.42 -6.19
N LEU A 70 -7.37 1.47 -5.28
CA LEU A 70 -7.82 0.11 -5.51
C LEU A 70 -9.33 0.04 -5.25
N ASP A 71 -10.05 -0.67 -6.09
CA ASP A 71 -11.36 -1.18 -5.68
C ASP A 71 -11.20 -2.38 -4.74
N VAL A 72 -12.33 -2.88 -4.21
CA VAL A 72 -12.34 -3.97 -3.23
C VAL A 72 -11.74 -5.25 -3.81
N GLU A 73 -12.03 -5.57 -5.08
CA GLU A 73 -11.52 -6.78 -5.73
C GLU A 73 -10.01 -6.68 -5.99
N GLU A 74 -9.54 -5.53 -6.47
CA GLU A 74 -8.10 -5.23 -6.62
C GLU A 74 -7.37 -5.32 -5.27
N GLY A 75 -7.97 -4.79 -4.19
CA GLY A 75 -7.40 -4.85 -2.85
C GLY A 75 -7.33 -6.28 -2.28
N LEU A 76 -8.39 -7.07 -2.47
CA LEU A 76 -8.42 -8.49 -2.08
C LEU A 76 -7.41 -9.31 -2.85
N ALA A 77 -7.32 -9.12 -4.17
CA ALA A 77 -6.36 -9.80 -5.03
C ALA A 77 -4.91 -9.50 -4.60
N LEU A 78 -4.58 -8.22 -4.39
CA LEU A 78 -3.24 -7.82 -3.94
C LEU A 78 -2.93 -8.39 -2.55
N THR A 79 -3.90 -8.39 -1.62
CA THR A 79 -3.69 -8.96 -0.29
C THR A 79 -3.41 -10.46 -0.34
N ARG A 80 -4.14 -11.22 -1.17
CA ARG A 80 -3.90 -12.66 -1.37
C ARG A 80 -2.50 -12.89 -1.94
N GLN A 81 -2.16 -12.20 -3.02
CA GLN A 81 -0.84 -12.29 -3.66
C GLN A 81 0.29 -11.94 -2.68
N ALA A 82 0.13 -10.89 -1.87
CA ALA A 82 1.12 -10.49 -0.88
C ALA A 82 1.34 -11.58 0.18
N LYS A 83 0.26 -12.20 0.69
CA LYS A 83 0.35 -13.30 1.66
C LYS A 83 0.97 -14.57 1.07
N GLU A 84 0.76 -14.83 -0.22
CA GLU A 84 1.29 -16.02 -0.90
C GLU A 84 2.77 -15.86 -1.32
N GLN A 85 3.18 -14.64 -1.66
CA GLN A 85 4.44 -14.39 -2.38
C GLN A 85 5.44 -13.54 -1.60
N THR A 86 5.11 -13.13 -0.36
CA THR A 86 6.00 -12.36 0.51
C THR A 86 5.85 -12.82 1.97
N SER A 87 6.82 -12.46 2.82
CA SER A 87 6.75 -12.61 4.28
C SER A 87 6.33 -11.32 4.99
N LEU A 88 5.93 -10.29 4.24
CA LEU A 88 5.52 -9.00 4.80
C LEU A 88 4.27 -9.13 5.65
N VAL A 89 4.22 -8.39 6.75
CA VAL A 89 2.95 -8.10 7.41
C VAL A 89 2.16 -7.12 6.53
N VAL A 90 0.97 -7.54 6.08
CA VAL A 90 0.14 -6.78 5.14
C VAL A 90 -1.00 -6.09 5.89
N MET A 91 -1.06 -4.76 5.82
CA MET A 91 -2.14 -3.93 6.36
C MET A 91 -2.97 -3.37 5.20
N VAL A 92 -4.29 -3.55 5.28
CA VAL A 92 -5.21 -3.00 4.27
C VAL A 92 -5.62 -1.58 4.67
N ASN A 93 -5.22 -0.60 3.86
CA ASN A 93 -5.67 0.78 4.03
C ASN A 93 -7.05 0.95 3.37
N LEU A 94 -8.12 0.74 4.14
CA LEU A 94 -9.50 0.75 3.66
C LEU A 94 -10.21 2.06 4.03
N SER A 95 -10.98 2.60 3.09
CA SER A 95 -11.97 3.64 3.36
C SER A 95 -13.33 3.24 2.80
N SER A 96 -14.32 3.15 3.68
CA SER A 96 -15.71 2.92 3.29
C SER A 96 -16.42 4.25 3.04
N GLN A 97 -17.23 4.29 1.99
CA GLN A 97 -18.14 5.41 1.71
C GLN A 97 -19.61 4.94 1.66
N GLU A 98 -19.91 3.79 2.27
CA GLU A 98 -21.29 3.33 2.43
C GLU A 98 -22.04 4.26 3.39
N LYS A 99 -23.33 4.45 3.13
CA LYS A 99 -24.22 5.29 3.94
C LYS A 99 -24.82 4.52 5.11
#